data_AF-A0A2I1R6U1-F1
#
_entry.id   AF-A0A2I1R6U1-F1
#
_cell.length_a   1.000
_cell.length_b   1.000
_cell.length_c   1.000
_cell.angle_alpha   90.00
_cell.angle_beta   90.00
_cell.angle_gamma   90.00
#
_symmetry.space_group_name_H-M   'P 1'
#
loop_
_entity.id
_entity.type
_entity.pdbx_description
1 polymer ?
#
loop_
_entity_poly.entity_id
_entity_poly.type
_entity_poly.pdbx_seq_one_letter_code
_entity_poly.pdbx_strand_id
1 'polypeptide(L)'
;MVDSSSRGHRLMPARTSEQIREWCDRSAVPGERRELSETAALLIASGYLTPGGRAIVVRRISTGRPMPSMSAGFGDLRRMQRAIVQIEHQLSSPVVPGVVGAVMRNRLNGLQRRREDARKQIVAAKGVFASGTRAIRRERRENVYLEIEERDRLFAGLLCTPTPNVNTSSYVRRAGTAAFDRIAGVVGQVAAKSGNSQAGQWADQFLSGVREAPGGAAQAGAPRAATFVDGYETLLFITGHYYDRILGNPAWRSDHFEVQRTQVNLHAEVAEIAADVIALRAVRIDLDRAKRNGGFDRTFAAQIDQRETTLRPVWTELIDRVQALGEVAHVVESAAVELQVLAEYNKAATLDDRIDALIARSGDREISVDNAKRLTEQVRSGEEQLRIYRDVLQGNIARISPAVPRELPARYEPS
;
A
#
# COMPACT_ATOMS: atom_id res chain seq x y z
N MET A 1 -16.32 -36.69 18.91
CA MET A 1 -16.15 -36.37 17.48
C MET A 1 -16.63 -34.95 17.27
N VAL A 2 -15.72 -33.98 17.39
CA VAL A 2 -16.00 -32.57 17.09
C VAL A 2 -15.26 -32.28 15.81
N ASP A 3 -16.05 -32.00 14.77
CA ASP A 3 -15.60 -31.71 13.43
C ASP A 3 -14.97 -30.31 13.41
N SER A 4 -13.68 -30.25 13.69
CA SER A 4 -12.87 -29.04 13.57
C SER A 4 -12.64 -28.74 12.10
N SER A 5 -13.66 -28.15 11.47
CA SER A 5 -13.53 -27.49 10.17
C SER A 5 -12.50 -26.38 10.28
N SER A 6 -11.25 -26.71 9.93
CA SER A 6 -10.17 -25.77 9.70
C SER A 6 -10.59 -24.84 8.55
N ARG A 7 -11.11 -23.66 8.91
CA ARG A 7 -11.10 -22.51 8.00
C ARG A 7 -9.66 -22.02 7.88
N GLY A 8 -8.81 -22.85 7.28
CA GLY A 8 -7.51 -22.43 6.77
C GLY A 8 -7.77 -21.26 5.84
N HIS A 9 -7.12 -20.13 6.10
CA HIS A 9 -7.01 -19.06 5.12
C HIS A 9 -6.39 -19.67 3.86
N ARG A 10 -7.23 -20.09 2.89
CA ARG A 10 -6.74 -20.46 1.57
C ARG A 10 -6.23 -19.18 0.94
N LEU A 11 -4.93 -18.93 1.10
CA LEU A 11 -4.22 -18.00 0.24
C LEU A 11 -4.52 -18.43 -1.19
N MET A 12 -5.12 -17.54 -1.97
CA MET A 12 -5.36 -17.83 -3.38
C MET A 12 -4.01 -18.10 -4.05
N PRO A 13 -3.92 -19.14 -4.90
CA PRO A 13 -2.67 -19.46 -5.58
C PRO A 13 -2.16 -18.26 -6.38
N ALA A 14 -0.83 -18.20 -6.55
CA ALA A 14 -0.22 -17.24 -7.46
C ALA A 14 -0.92 -17.29 -8.83
N ARG A 15 -1.06 -16.12 -9.46
CA ARG A 15 -1.74 -16.02 -10.75
C ARG A 15 -0.85 -16.65 -11.82
N THR A 16 -1.46 -17.41 -12.73
CA THR A 16 -0.72 -18.04 -13.83
C THR A 16 -0.46 -17.03 -14.95
N SER A 17 0.53 -17.29 -15.80
CA SER A 17 0.82 -16.46 -16.98
C SER A 17 -0.39 -16.35 -17.92
N GLU A 18 -1.20 -17.41 -18.01
CA GLU A 18 -2.45 -17.40 -18.78
C GLU A 18 -3.48 -16.42 -18.23
N GLN A 19 -3.63 -16.35 -16.89
CA GLN A 19 -4.54 -15.38 -16.26
C GLN A 19 -4.08 -13.94 -16.50
N ILE A 20 -2.77 -13.68 -16.40
CA ILE A 20 -2.21 -12.35 -16.67
C ILE A 20 -2.39 -11.98 -18.15
N ARG A 21 -2.20 -12.94 -19.06
CA ARG A 21 -2.46 -12.76 -20.50
C ARG A 21 -3.92 -12.39 -20.75
N GLU A 22 -4.87 -13.12 -20.16
CA GLU A 22 -6.31 -12.83 -20.29
C GLU A 22 -6.66 -11.42 -19.79
N TRP A 23 -6.05 -10.97 -18.71
CA TRP A 23 -6.24 -9.60 -18.20
C TRP A 23 -5.69 -8.55 -19.16
N CYS A 24 -4.53 -8.80 -19.76
CA CYS A 24 -3.95 -7.90 -20.74
C CYS A 24 -4.79 -7.86 -22.03
N ASP A 25 -5.26 -9.01 -22.51
CA ASP A 25 -6.12 -9.12 -23.69
C ASP A 25 -7.44 -8.36 -23.50
N ARG A 26 -8.03 -8.44 -22.30
CA ARG A 26 -9.24 -7.67 -21.94
C ARG A 26 -8.94 -6.24 -21.50
N SER A 27 -7.67 -5.88 -21.35
CA SER A 27 -7.20 -4.60 -20.77
C SER A 27 -7.89 -4.28 -19.43
N ALA A 28 -8.10 -5.31 -18.61
CA ALA A 28 -8.86 -5.22 -17.37
C ALA A 28 -8.41 -6.24 -16.34
N VAL A 29 -8.34 -5.82 -15.07
CA VAL A 29 -8.02 -6.68 -13.92
C VAL A 29 -9.25 -6.85 -13.05
N PRO A 30 -9.58 -8.07 -12.58
CA PRO A 30 -10.71 -8.30 -11.69
C PRO A 30 -10.56 -7.57 -10.35
N GLY A 31 -11.70 -7.04 -9.86
CA GLY A 31 -11.82 -6.36 -8.57
C GLY A 31 -11.41 -4.89 -8.59
N GLU A 32 -11.85 -4.17 -7.57
CA GLU A 32 -11.42 -2.79 -7.36
C GLU A 32 -9.96 -2.79 -6.92
N ARG A 33 -9.14 -1.98 -7.60
CA ARG A 33 -7.69 -1.92 -7.35
C ARG A 33 -7.33 -0.54 -6.84
N ARG A 34 -6.50 -0.52 -5.80
CA ARG A 34 -5.89 0.71 -5.27
C ARG A 34 -4.90 1.26 -6.28
N GLU A 35 -4.65 2.55 -6.19
CA GLU A 35 -3.58 3.19 -6.96
C GLU A 35 -2.21 2.65 -6.55
N LEU A 36 -1.26 2.74 -7.48
CA LEU A 36 0.12 2.40 -7.24
C LEU A 36 0.75 3.37 -6.23
N SER A 37 1.71 2.87 -5.45
CA SER A 37 2.54 3.73 -4.60
C SER A 37 3.35 4.71 -5.45
N GLU A 38 3.80 5.81 -4.82
CA GLU A 38 4.67 6.78 -5.48
C GLU A 38 5.97 6.12 -5.99
N THR A 39 6.53 5.19 -5.23
CA THR A 39 7.75 4.47 -5.61
C THR A 39 7.51 3.57 -6.82
N ALA A 40 6.41 2.80 -6.85
CA ALA A 40 6.06 1.98 -8.00
C ALA A 40 5.85 2.83 -9.26
N ALA A 41 5.13 3.95 -9.13
CA ALA A 41 4.91 4.88 -10.23
C ALA A 41 6.22 5.50 -10.75
N LEU A 42 7.17 5.85 -9.88
CA LEU A 42 8.49 6.35 -10.26
C LEU A 42 9.34 5.29 -10.97
N LEU A 43 9.32 4.04 -10.51
CA LEU A 43 10.04 2.94 -11.16
C LEU A 43 9.44 2.64 -12.54
N ILE A 44 8.12 2.62 -12.67
CA ILE A 44 7.46 2.46 -13.98
C ILE A 44 7.80 3.64 -14.91
N ALA A 45 7.71 4.87 -14.41
CA ALA A 45 8.06 6.06 -15.18
C ALA A 45 9.55 6.08 -15.59
N SER A 46 10.43 5.46 -14.80
CA SER A 46 11.86 5.33 -15.13
C SER A 46 12.12 4.51 -16.39
N GLY A 47 11.16 3.70 -16.85
CA GLY A 47 11.24 3.00 -18.13
C GLY A 47 11.28 3.93 -19.36
N TYR A 48 10.92 5.20 -19.22
CA TYR A 48 11.04 6.23 -20.27
C TYR A 48 12.40 6.94 -20.30
N LEU A 49 13.29 6.68 -19.33
CA LEU A 49 14.61 7.29 -19.26
C LEU A 49 15.62 6.48 -20.08
N THR A 50 16.80 7.06 -20.30
CA THR A 50 17.93 6.26 -20.79
C THR A 50 18.31 5.17 -19.78
N PRO A 51 19.02 4.10 -20.20
CA PRO A 51 19.51 3.08 -19.27
C PRO A 51 20.30 3.67 -18.10
N GLY A 52 21.13 4.72 -18.35
CA GLY A 52 21.86 5.42 -17.30
C GLY A 52 20.95 6.20 -16.35
N GLY A 53 19.98 6.97 -16.88
CA GLY A 53 19.00 7.68 -16.07
C GLY A 53 18.15 6.74 -15.20
N ARG A 54 17.72 5.61 -15.77
CA ARG A 54 16.98 4.56 -15.06
C ARG A 54 17.80 3.95 -13.92
N ALA A 55 19.06 3.59 -14.17
CA ALA A 55 19.96 3.08 -13.14
C ALA A 55 20.16 4.06 -11.98
N ILE A 56 20.19 5.37 -12.25
CA ILE A 56 20.26 6.42 -11.23
C ILE A 56 18.98 6.46 -10.38
N VAL A 57 17.79 6.40 -11.00
CA VAL A 57 16.50 6.35 -10.29
C VAL A 57 16.45 5.12 -9.38
N VAL A 58 16.77 3.94 -9.90
CA VAL A 58 16.83 2.67 -9.14
C VAL A 58 17.79 2.80 -7.97
N ARG A 59 19.01 3.30 -8.19
CA ARG A 59 20.02 3.48 -7.13
C ARG A 59 19.55 4.45 -6.05
N ARG A 60 18.91 5.56 -6.43
CA ARG A 60 18.38 6.53 -5.44
C ARG A 60 17.33 5.85 -4.56
N ILE A 61 16.39 5.13 -5.15
CA ILE A 61 15.33 4.43 -4.41
C ILE A 61 15.92 3.34 -3.51
N SER A 62 16.81 2.49 -4.04
CA SER A 62 17.41 1.37 -3.29
C SER A 62 18.29 1.83 -2.13
N THR A 63 18.85 3.04 -2.20
CA THR A 63 19.67 3.64 -1.13
C THR A 63 18.89 4.58 -0.22
N GLY A 64 17.55 4.62 -0.32
CA GLY A 64 16.69 5.44 0.51
C GLY A 64 16.87 6.95 0.30
N ARG A 65 17.40 7.38 -0.85
CA ARG A 65 17.48 8.80 -1.20
C ARG A 65 16.08 9.32 -1.55
N PRO A 66 15.77 10.58 -1.20
CA PRO A 66 14.47 11.15 -1.52
C PRO A 66 14.27 11.21 -3.03
N MET A 67 13.01 11.02 -3.41
CA MET A 67 12.48 11.17 -4.78
C MET A 67 11.33 12.19 -4.76
N PRO A 68 11.03 12.86 -5.88
CA PRO A 68 9.92 13.79 -5.95
C PRO A 68 8.60 13.07 -5.66
N SER A 69 7.72 13.73 -4.90
CA SER A 69 6.40 13.26 -4.53
C SER A 69 5.33 14.31 -4.84
N MET A 70 4.07 13.87 -4.88
CA MET A 70 2.92 14.75 -5.11
C MET A 70 1.89 14.53 -4.01
N SER A 71 1.38 15.62 -3.41
CA SER A 71 0.37 15.53 -2.34
C SER A 71 -0.91 14.81 -2.76
N ALA A 72 -1.27 14.90 -4.04
CA ALA A 72 -2.42 14.24 -4.64
C ALA A 72 -2.09 12.86 -5.27
N GLY A 73 -0.82 12.43 -5.22
CA GLY A 73 -0.32 11.23 -5.88
C GLY A 73 -0.16 11.36 -7.40
N PHE A 74 0.58 10.43 -8.01
CA PHE A 74 0.79 10.42 -9.46
C PHE A 74 -0.44 9.94 -10.26
N GLY A 75 -1.40 9.30 -9.60
CA GLY A 75 -2.64 8.88 -10.26
C GLY A 75 -3.46 10.06 -10.80
N ASP A 76 -3.50 11.17 -10.04
CA ASP A 76 -4.15 12.41 -10.46
C ASP A 76 -3.44 13.08 -11.64
N LEU A 77 -2.12 12.97 -11.70
CA LEU A 77 -1.33 13.50 -12.82
C LEU A 77 -1.68 12.77 -14.13
N ARG A 78 -1.83 11.44 -14.10
CA ARG A 78 -2.29 10.64 -15.25
C ARG A 78 -3.71 11.03 -15.68
N ARG A 79 -4.63 11.17 -14.72
CA ARG A 79 -6.02 11.60 -14.99
C ARG A 79 -6.07 12.98 -15.62
N MET A 80 -5.26 13.91 -15.12
CA MET A 80 -5.12 15.26 -15.68
C MET A 80 -4.63 15.21 -17.13
N GLN A 81 -3.58 14.44 -17.42
CA GLN A 81 -3.06 14.31 -18.78
C GLN A 81 -4.10 13.71 -19.75
N ARG A 82 -4.86 12.69 -19.32
CA ARG A 82 -5.92 12.13 -20.16
C ARG A 82 -7.05 13.12 -20.40
N ALA A 83 -7.44 13.91 -19.40
CA ALA A 83 -8.42 14.98 -19.58
C ALA A 83 -7.95 16.04 -20.59
N ILE A 84 -6.66 16.39 -20.58
CA ILE A 84 -6.05 17.26 -21.59
C ILE A 84 -6.22 16.65 -22.98
N VAL A 85 -5.75 15.42 -23.18
CA VAL A 85 -5.81 14.72 -24.48
C VAL A 85 -7.25 14.56 -24.98
N GLN A 86 -8.19 14.25 -24.07
CA GLN A 86 -9.60 14.11 -24.41
C GLN A 86 -10.21 15.44 -24.89
N ILE A 87 -9.91 16.55 -24.21
CA ILE A 87 -10.41 17.88 -24.61
C ILE A 87 -9.75 18.33 -25.91
N GLU A 88 -8.45 18.08 -26.10
CA GLU A 88 -7.74 18.35 -27.36
C GLU A 88 -8.36 17.57 -28.51
N HIS A 89 -8.67 16.28 -28.32
CA HIS A 89 -9.35 15.47 -29.33
C HIS A 89 -10.77 15.99 -29.64
N GLN A 90 -11.54 16.35 -28.61
CA GLN A 90 -12.87 16.95 -28.80
C GLN A 90 -12.79 18.27 -29.58
N LEU A 91 -11.84 19.15 -29.25
CA LEU A 91 -11.61 20.41 -29.94
C LEU A 91 -11.11 20.25 -31.37
N SER A 92 -10.45 19.13 -31.69
CA SER A 92 -10.04 18.82 -33.06
C SER A 92 -11.19 18.36 -33.96
N SER A 93 -12.35 18.01 -33.36
CA SER A 93 -13.55 17.64 -34.12
C SER A 93 -14.22 18.87 -34.74
N PRO A 94 -14.57 18.86 -36.04
CA PRO A 94 -15.13 20.01 -36.75
C PRO A 94 -16.55 20.41 -36.30
N VAL A 95 -17.18 19.64 -35.41
CA VAL A 95 -18.60 19.76 -35.04
C VAL A 95 -18.82 20.54 -33.72
N VAL A 96 -17.77 21.07 -33.09
CA VAL A 96 -17.90 21.74 -31.79
C VAL A 96 -18.48 23.16 -31.93
N PRO A 97 -19.63 23.48 -31.31
CA PRO A 97 -20.19 24.83 -31.33
C PRO A 97 -19.26 25.87 -30.70
N GLY A 98 -19.20 27.09 -31.24
CA GLY A 98 -18.19 28.11 -30.86
C GLY A 98 -18.15 28.48 -29.37
N VAL A 99 -19.31 28.57 -28.70
CA VAL A 99 -19.40 28.84 -27.25
C VAL A 99 -18.87 27.68 -26.42
N VAL A 100 -19.19 26.44 -26.80
CA VAL A 100 -18.70 25.22 -26.16
C VAL A 100 -17.19 25.10 -26.35
N GLY A 101 -16.70 25.37 -27.56
CA GLY A 101 -15.27 25.39 -27.87
C GLY A 101 -14.50 26.42 -27.04
N ALA A 102 -15.08 27.59 -26.74
CA ALA A 102 -14.45 28.59 -25.88
C ALA A 102 -14.30 28.11 -24.43
N VAL A 103 -15.34 27.47 -23.89
CA VAL A 103 -15.31 26.90 -22.53
C VAL A 103 -14.29 25.76 -22.43
N MET A 104 -14.27 24.86 -23.42
CA MET A 104 -13.30 23.76 -23.49
C MET A 104 -11.86 24.27 -23.57
N ARG A 105 -11.60 25.30 -24.38
CA ARG A 105 -10.27 25.93 -24.46
C ARG A 105 -9.83 26.55 -23.14
N ASN A 106 -10.74 27.22 -22.41
CA ASN A 106 -10.42 27.75 -21.09
C ASN A 106 -10.07 26.63 -20.10
N ARG A 107 -10.88 25.56 -20.06
CA ARG A 107 -10.60 24.37 -19.24
C ARG A 107 -9.26 23.73 -19.60
N LEU A 108 -8.97 23.58 -20.90
CA LEU A 108 -7.70 23.06 -21.40
C LEU A 108 -6.53 23.90 -20.89
N ASN A 109 -6.60 25.23 -21.03
CA ASN A 109 -5.57 26.14 -20.53
C ASN A 109 -5.36 26.00 -19.02
N GLY A 110 -6.44 25.83 -18.24
CA GLY A 110 -6.36 25.59 -16.80
C GLY A 110 -5.66 24.28 -16.45
N LEU A 111 -5.96 23.19 -17.17
CA LEU A 111 -5.29 21.89 -16.97
C LEU A 111 -3.82 21.94 -17.41
N GLN A 112 -3.50 22.60 -18.52
CA GLN A 112 -2.13 22.77 -18.99
C GLN A 112 -1.28 23.56 -18.00
N ARG A 113 -1.83 24.61 -17.37
CA ARG A 113 -1.15 25.35 -16.29
C ARG A 113 -0.84 24.45 -15.09
N ARG A 114 -1.84 23.68 -14.62
CA ARG A 114 -1.65 22.73 -13.51
C ARG A 114 -0.60 21.66 -13.83
N ARG A 115 -0.56 21.17 -15.08
CA ARG A 115 0.46 20.24 -15.55
C ARG A 115 1.86 20.88 -15.51
N GLU A 116 1.98 22.13 -15.94
CA GLU A 116 3.27 22.84 -15.89
C GLU A 116 3.73 23.11 -14.46
N ASP A 117 2.81 23.42 -13.55
CA ASP A 117 3.14 23.57 -12.13
C ASP A 117 3.60 22.23 -11.51
N ALA A 118 2.94 21.13 -11.86
CA ALA A 118 3.39 19.78 -11.48
C ALA A 118 4.76 19.44 -12.07
N ARG A 119 5.02 19.83 -13.33
CA ARG A 119 6.33 19.69 -13.97
C ARG A 119 7.41 20.43 -13.18
N LYS A 120 7.19 21.70 -12.85
CA LYS A 120 8.13 22.50 -12.04
C LYS A 120 8.41 21.84 -10.68
N GLN A 121 7.38 21.34 -10.01
CA GLN A 121 7.53 20.64 -8.73
C GLN A 121 8.41 19.39 -8.85
N ILE A 122 8.20 18.56 -9.87
CA ILE A 122 8.91 17.29 -10.05
C ILE A 122 10.32 17.48 -10.62
N VAL A 123 10.50 18.38 -11.59
CA VAL A 123 11.78 18.59 -12.29
C VAL A 123 12.76 19.40 -11.44
N ALA A 124 12.28 20.48 -10.81
CA ALA A 124 13.12 21.27 -9.92
C ALA A 124 13.32 20.56 -8.57
N ALA A 125 12.25 19.96 -8.02
CA ALA A 125 12.18 19.22 -6.76
C ALA A 125 13.20 19.71 -5.71
N LYS A 126 13.03 20.96 -5.28
CA LYS A 126 13.95 21.63 -4.36
C LYS A 126 14.07 20.82 -3.07
N GLY A 127 15.30 20.48 -2.68
CA GLY A 127 15.58 19.66 -1.50
C GLY A 127 15.63 18.15 -1.78
N VAL A 128 15.19 17.70 -2.96
CA VAL A 128 15.31 16.31 -3.42
C VAL A 128 16.54 16.16 -4.31
N PHE A 129 16.66 17.00 -5.33
CA PHE A 129 17.81 17.00 -6.24
C PHE A 129 18.83 18.06 -5.88
N ALA A 130 20.11 17.77 -6.13
CA ALA A 130 21.16 18.75 -5.99
C ALA A 130 20.98 19.92 -6.98
N SER A 131 21.06 21.16 -6.45
CA SER A 131 20.99 22.40 -7.22
C SER A 131 22.31 23.18 -7.25
N GLY A 132 23.18 23.02 -6.24
CA GLY A 132 24.48 23.71 -6.16
C GLY A 132 25.63 22.90 -6.73
N THR A 133 26.63 23.55 -7.34
CA THR A 133 27.78 22.90 -8.01
C THR A 133 28.51 21.86 -7.14
N ARG A 134 28.74 22.17 -5.86
CA ARG A 134 29.37 21.23 -4.90
C ARG A 134 28.49 20.00 -4.63
N ALA A 135 27.19 20.21 -4.47
CA ALA A 135 26.23 19.11 -4.25
C ALA A 135 26.11 18.24 -5.50
N ILE A 136 26.07 18.85 -6.69
CA ILE A 136 26.03 18.14 -7.98
C ILE A 136 27.30 17.29 -8.15
N ARG A 137 28.49 17.85 -7.91
CA ARG A 137 29.76 17.09 -7.97
C ARG A 137 29.79 15.94 -6.96
N ARG A 138 29.15 16.09 -5.80
CA ARG A 138 29.03 15.01 -4.81
C ARG A 138 28.09 13.92 -5.34
N GLU A 139 26.87 14.26 -5.74
CA GLU A 139 25.91 13.27 -6.26
C GLU A 139 26.43 12.57 -7.53
N ARG A 140 27.19 13.24 -8.40
CA ARG A 140 27.85 12.61 -9.55
C ARG A 140 28.91 11.60 -9.13
N ARG A 141 29.73 11.90 -8.13
CA ARG A 141 30.71 10.93 -7.56
C ARG A 141 30.03 9.74 -6.91
N GLU A 142 28.87 9.95 -6.28
CA GLU A 142 28.04 8.89 -5.70
C GLU A 142 27.19 8.14 -6.76
N ASN A 143 27.24 8.56 -8.03
CA ASN A 143 26.43 8.05 -9.14
C ASN A 143 24.90 8.11 -8.89
N VAL A 144 24.43 9.17 -8.22
CA VAL A 144 23.02 9.39 -7.88
C VAL A 144 22.46 10.71 -8.41
N TYR A 145 23.26 11.45 -9.20
CA TYR A 145 22.84 12.70 -9.81
C TYR A 145 22.01 12.43 -11.06
N LEU A 146 20.73 12.83 -11.03
CA LEU A 146 19.85 12.77 -12.20
C LEU A 146 19.96 14.10 -12.98
N GLU A 147 20.36 14.04 -14.24
CA GLU A 147 20.46 15.21 -15.13
C GLU A 147 19.07 15.83 -15.38
N ILE A 148 19.04 17.14 -15.69
CA ILE A 148 17.76 17.86 -15.85
C ILE A 148 16.91 17.29 -17.00
N GLU A 149 17.55 16.84 -18.09
CA GLU A 149 16.89 16.19 -19.21
C GLU A 149 16.24 14.87 -18.80
N GLU A 150 16.90 14.09 -17.95
CA GLU A 150 16.33 12.84 -17.43
C GLU A 150 15.21 13.09 -16.42
N ARG A 151 15.25 14.21 -15.66
CA ARG A 151 14.13 14.63 -14.81
C ARG A 151 12.90 15.00 -15.63
N ASP A 152 13.10 15.67 -16.77
CA ASP A 152 12.02 15.99 -17.71
C ASP A 152 11.43 14.73 -18.34
N ARG A 153 12.29 13.77 -18.75
CA ARG A 153 11.82 12.46 -19.22
C ARG A 153 11.07 11.69 -18.14
N LEU A 154 11.53 11.75 -16.88
CA LEU A 154 10.85 11.15 -15.74
C LEU A 154 9.45 11.76 -15.56
N PHE A 155 9.33 13.08 -15.63
CA PHE A 155 8.03 13.75 -15.59
C PHE A 155 7.12 13.29 -16.74
N ALA A 156 7.63 13.25 -17.97
CA ALA A 156 6.87 12.74 -19.12
C ALA A 156 6.43 11.28 -18.92
N GLY A 157 7.28 10.43 -18.35
CA GLY A 157 6.94 9.06 -17.99
C GLY A 157 5.87 8.96 -16.91
N LEU A 158 5.88 9.85 -15.91
CA LEU A 158 4.86 9.91 -14.86
C LEU A 158 3.47 10.24 -15.43
N LEU A 159 3.39 11.05 -16.49
CA LEU A 159 2.13 11.31 -17.23
C LEU A 159 1.55 10.04 -17.90
N CYS A 160 2.36 8.98 -18.03
CA CYS A 160 2.03 7.72 -18.68
C CYS A 160 1.84 6.55 -17.71
N THR A 161 2.06 6.77 -16.40
CA THR A 161 1.90 5.71 -15.40
C THR A 161 0.47 5.14 -15.39
N PRO A 162 0.31 3.83 -15.20
CA PRO A 162 -0.99 3.18 -15.26
C PRO A 162 -1.86 3.55 -14.06
N THR A 163 -3.13 3.86 -14.31
CA THR A 163 -4.13 4.13 -13.27
C THR A 163 -5.42 3.37 -13.55
N PRO A 164 -6.07 2.78 -12.52
CA PRO A 164 -7.30 2.03 -12.70
C PRO A 164 -8.50 2.95 -12.95
N ASN A 165 -9.49 2.46 -13.71
CA ASN A 165 -10.86 3.01 -13.76
C ASN A 165 -11.00 4.43 -14.31
N VAL A 166 -10.13 4.83 -15.24
CA VAL A 166 -10.02 6.22 -15.70
C VAL A 166 -11.23 6.71 -16.52
N ASN A 167 -12.04 5.80 -17.07
CA ASN A 167 -13.25 6.15 -17.82
C ASN A 167 -14.51 6.17 -16.93
N THR A 168 -14.40 5.79 -15.66
CA THR A 168 -15.54 5.88 -14.75
C THR A 168 -15.69 7.35 -14.36
N SER A 169 -16.77 7.97 -14.82
CA SER A 169 -17.18 9.37 -14.62
C SER A 169 -17.30 9.82 -13.13
N SER A 170 -16.78 9.03 -12.17
CA SER A 170 -16.90 9.25 -10.73
C SER A 170 -15.97 10.36 -10.19
N TYR A 171 -14.76 10.55 -10.74
CA TYR A 171 -13.86 11.62 -10.28
C TYR A 171 -14.29 13.01 -10.79
N VAL A 172 -14.92 13.07 -11.97
CA VAL A 172 -15.54 14.29 -12.52
C VAL A 172 -16.63 14.84 -11.59
N ARG A 173 -17.25 13.97 -10.78
CA ARG A 173 -18.34 14.31 -9.86
C ARG A 173 -17.89 15.09 -8.62
N ARG A 174 -16.62 15.06 -8.21
CA ARG A 174 -16.19 15.63 -6.91
C ARG A 174 -15.49 17.00 -7.00
N ALA A 175 -14.91 17.35 -8.14
CA ALA A 175 -14.19 18.62 -8.31
C ALA A 175 -14.86 19.61 -9.30
N GLY A 176 -15.90 19.19 -10.04
CA GLY A 176 -16.45 19.94 -11.17
C GLY A 176 -17.88 20.46 -11.03
N THR A 177 -18.67 19.99 -10.05
CA THR A 177 -20.13 20.23 -10.00
C THR A 177 -20.50 21.72 -10.07
N ALA A 178 -19.80 22.59 -9.34
CA ALA A 178 -20.12 24.03 -9.32
C ALA A 178 -19.81 24.79 -10.63
N ALA A 179 -18.93 24.28 -11.49
CA ALA A 179 -18.63 24.87 -12.80
C ALA A 179 -19.47 24.25 -13.91
N PHE A 180 -19.77 22.95 -13.82
CA PHE A 180 -20.64 22.25 -14.77
C PHE A 180 -22.11 22.67 -14.63
N ASP A 181 -22.60 22.92 -13.42
CA ASP A 181 -23.97 23.43 -13.21
C ASP A 181 -24.16 24.83 -13.80
N ARG A 182 -23.11 25.67 -13.79
CA ARG A 182 -23.14 26.97 -14.47
C ARG A 182 -23.11 26.84 -15.99
N ILE A 183 -22.36 25.89 -16.53
CA ILE A 183 -22.30 25.65 -17.98
C ILE A 183 -23.61 25.05 -18.48
N ALA A 184 -24.18 24.08 -17.76
CA ALA A 184 -25.50 23.54 -18.06
C ALA A 184 -26.59 24.62 -17.94
N GLY A 185 -26.49 25.52 -16.96
CA GLY A 185 -27.40 26.67 -16.81
C GLY A 185 -27.27 27.70 -17.93
N VAL A 186 -26.05 28.02 -18.37
CA VAL A 186 -25.79 28.98 -19.45
C VAL A 186 -26.16 28.39 -20.82
N VAL A 187 -25.81 27.13 -21.09
CA VAL A 187 -26.19 26.42 -22.32
C VAL A 187 -27.70 26.17 -22.35
N GLY A 188 -28.32 25.85 -21.21
CA GLY A 188 -29.77 25.75 -21.07
C GLY A 188 -30.50 27.08 -21.32
N GLN A 189 -29.97 28.20 -20.81
CA GLN A 189 -30.54 29.53 -21.08
C GLN A 189 -30.36 29.97 -22.54
N VAL A 190 -29.25 29.61 -23.19
CA VAL A 190 -29.01 29.93 -24.61
C VAL A 190 -29.85 29.04 -25.53
N ALA A 191 -29.98 27.75 -25.23
CA ALA A 191 -30.85 26.83 -25.96
C ALA A 191 -32.33 27.20 -25.81
N ALA A 192 -32.76 27.60 -24.61
CA ALA A 192 -34.13 28.08 -24.36
C ALA A 192 -34.44 29.40 -25.06
N LYS A 193 -33.44 30.28 -25.25
CA LYS A 193 -33.63 31.57 -25.94
C LYS A 193 -33.49 31.48 -27.47
N SER A 194 -32.76 30.50 -28.00
CA SER A 194 -32.49 30.41 -29.45
C SER A 194 -33.27 29.32 -30.19
N GLY A 195 -34.10 28.53 -29.50
CA GLY A 195 -34.95 27.49 -30.11
C GLY A 195 -34.18 26.35 -30.82
N ASN A 196 -32.88 26.23 -30.58
CA ASN A 196 -32.00 25.37 -31.37
C ASN A 196 -31.87 23.98 -30.74
N SER A 197 -32.64 23.01 -31.25
CA SER A 197 -32.73 21.64 -30.73
C SER A 197 -31.40 20.88 -30.72
N GLN A 198 -30.46 21.24 -31.60
CA GLN A 198 -29.11 20.66 -31.65
C GLN A 198 -28.25 21.03 -30.42
N ALA A 199 -28.40 22.24 -29.87
CA ALA A 199 -27.65 22.65 -28.68
C ALA A 199 -28.17 21.92 -27.42
N GLY A 200 -29.47 21.64 -27.36
CA GLY A 200 -30.09 20.80 -26.33
C GLY A 200 -29.64 19.35 -26.42
N GLN A 201 -29.58 18.77 -27.63
CA GLN A 201 -29.04 17.41 -27.85
C GLN A 201 -27.55 17.30 -27.56
N TRP A 202 -26.76 18.35 -27.81
CA TRP A 202 -25.35 18.41 -27.41
C TRP A 202 -25.18 18.56 -25.90
N ALA A 203 -26.02 19.37 -25.24
CA ALA A 203 -26.06 19.47 -23.79
C ALA A 203 -26.46 18.13 -23.17
N ASP A 204 -27.45 17.43 -23.72
CA ASP A 204 -27.86 16.10 -23.28
C ASP A 204 -26.82 15.03 -23.61
N GLN A 205 -26.05 15.10 -24.71
CA GLN A 205 -24.92 14.19 -24.96
C GLN A 205 -23.71 14.46 -24.04
N PHE A 206 -23.43 15.73 -23.75
CA PHE A 206 -22.40 16.12 -22.77
C PHE A 206 -22.81 15.76 -21.35
N LEU A 207 -24.09 15.92 -21.02
CA LEU A 207 -24.65 15.57 -19.74
C LEU A 207 -24.93 14.08 -19.64
N SER A 208 -25.24 13.33 -20.69
CA SER A 208 -25.44 11.86 -20.65
C SER A 208 -24.12 11.10 -20.53
N GLY A 209 -23.00 11.67 -20.98
CA GLY A 209 -21.65 11.20 -20.60
C GLY A 209 -21.32 11.45 -19.11
N VAL A 210 -22.10 12.28 -18.43
CA VAL A 210 -21.94 12.68 -17.00
C VAL A 210 -23.10 12.17 -16.12
N ARG A 211 -24.23 11.79 -16.72
CA ARG A 211 -25.51 11.42 -16.12
C ARG A 211 -25.92 10.07 -16.69
N GLU A 212 -25.21 9.03 -16.28
CA GLU A 212 -25.89 7.74 -16.10
C GLU A 212 -27.09 7.98 -15.16
N ALA A 213 -28.24 7.47 -15.58
CA ALA A 213 -29.58 7.81 -15.10
C ALA A 213 -29.74 7.85 -13.57
N PRO A 214 -30.53 8.79 -13.02
CA PRO A 214 -31.01 8.69 -11.65
C PRO A 214 -32.13 7.64 -11.63
N GLY A 215 -31.86 6.44 -11.11
CA GLY A 215 -32.91 5.45 -10.84
C GLY A 215 -32.62 4.00 -11.22
N GLY A 216 -31.47 3.67 -11.82
CA GLY A 216 -31.04 2.28 -11.92
C GLY A 216 -30.34 1.91 -10.61
N ALA A 217 -31.00 1.14 -9.74
CA ALA A 217 -30.32 0.46 -8.65
C ALA A 217 -29.05 -0.19 -9.22
N ALA A 218 -27.88 0.29 -8.78
CA ALA A 218 -26.63 -0.38 -9.05
C ALA A 218 -26.87 -1.84 -8.69
N GLN A 219 -26.75 -2.74 -9.67
CA GLN A 219 -26.75 -4.17 -9.40
C GLN A 219 -25.62 -4.42 -8.41
N ALA A 220 -26.01 -4.51 -7.13
CA ALA A 220 -25.20 -5.00 -6.06
C ALA A 220 -24.90 -6.47 -6.40
N GLY A 221 -23.73 -6.73 -6.99
CA GLY A 221 -23.33 -8.10 -7.30
C GLY A 221 -22.16 -8.29 -8.24
N ALA A 222 -21.87 -7.35 -9.15
CA ALA A 222 -20.72 -7.52 -10.05
C ALA A 222 -19.43 -6.93 -9.44
N PRO A 223 -18.33 -7.71 -9.29
CA PRO A 223 -17.05 -7.15 -8.89
C PRO A 223 -16.60 -6.15 -9.96
N ARG A 224 -16.55 -4.86 -9.60
CA ARG A 224 -16.06 -3.78 -10.49
C ARG A 224 -14.64 -4.12 -10.93
N ALA A 225 -14.40 -4.36 -12.22
CA ALA A 225 -13.07 -4.60 -12.76
C ALA A 225 -12.31 -3.28 -12.95
N ALA A 226 -11.01 -3.27 -12.70
CA ALA A 226 -10.12 -2.16 -13.02
C ALA A 226 -9.77 -2.17 -14.51
N THR A 227 -10.18 -1.15 -15.27
CA THR A 227 -9.93 -1.06 -16.73
C THR A 227 -8.77 -0.12 -17.10
N PHE A 228 -8.04 -0.46 -18.16
CA PHE A 228 -6.87 0.28 -18.67
C PHE A 228 -7.02 0.59 -20.17
N VAL A 229 -6.09 1.38 -20.73
CA VAL A 229 -6.10 1.78 -22.15
C VAL A 229 -5.80 0.60 -23.06
N ASP A 230 -4.84 -0.23 -22.67
CA ASP A 230 -4.42 -1.42 -23.43
C ASP A 230 -3.77 -2.47 -22.50
N GLY A 231 -3.41 -3.62 -23.09
CA GLY A 231 -2.73 -4.71 -22.39
C GLY A 231 -1.36 -4.31 -21.84
N TYR A 232 -0.63 -3.42 -22.51
CA TYR A 232 0.67 -2.94 -22.04
C TYR A 232 0.53 -2.12 -20.74
N GLU A 233 -0.43 -1.20 -20.70
CA GLU A 233 -0.74 -0.44 -19.47
C GLU A 233 -1.25 -1.36 -18.35
N THR A 234 -2.03 -2.37 -18.71
CA THR A 234 -2.50 -3.41 -17.77
C THR A 234 -1.33 -4.18 -17.15
N LEU A 235 -0.36 -4.60 -17.97
CA LEU A 235 0.81 -5.33 -17.49
C LEU A 235 1.67 -4.46 -16.57
N LEU A 236 1.94 -3.20 -16.92
CA LEU A 236 2.65 -2.25 -16.05
C LEU A 236 1.93 -2.05 -14.71
N PHE A 237 0.59 -1.98 -14.71
CA PHE A 237 -0.19 -1.86 -13.49
C PHE A 237 0.01 -3.09 -12.59
N ILE A 238 -0.07 -4.28 -13.17
CA ILE A 238 0.12 -5.55 -12.45
C ILE A 238 1.53 -5.63 -11.86
N THR A 239 2.57 -5.25 -12.62
CA THR A 239 3.95 -5.19 -12.15
C THR A 239 4.09 -4.28 -10.93
N GLY A 240 3.59 -3.04 -11.02
CA GLY A 240 3.63 -2.11 -9.88
C GLY A 240 2.82 -2.60 -8.68
N HIS A 241 1.69 -3.26 -8.93
CA HIS A 241 0.85 -3.82 -7.87
C HIS A 241 1.55 -4.97 -7.12
N TYR A 242 2.23 -5.89 -7.82
CA TYR A 242 3.00 -6.94 -7.16
C TYR A 242 4.20 -6.38 -6.39
N TYR A 243 4.88 -5.39 -6.95
CA TYR A 243 5.94 -4.67 -6.25
C TYR A 243 5.45 -4.07 -4.92
N ASP A 244 4.31 -3.38 -4.93
CA ASP A 244 3.73 -2.79 -3.73
C ASP A 244 3.32 -3.85 -2.70
N ARG A 245 2.80 -5.00 -3.16
CA ARG A 245 2.46 -6.12 -2.28
C ARG A 245 3.69 -6.72 -1.61
N ILE A 246 4.78 -6.91 -2.35
CA ILE A 246 6.03 -7.45 -1.78
C ILE A 246 6.62 -6.46 -0.77
N LEU A 247 6.82 -5.19 -1.16
CA LEU A 247 7.44 -4.20 -0.27
C LEU A 247 6.58 -3.77 0.91
N GLY A 248 5.26 -3.81 0.75
CA GLY A 248 4.29 -3.52 1.81
C GLY A 248 4.19 -4.63 2.84
N ASN A 249 4.66 -5.84 2.52
CA ASN A 249 4.57 -6.98 3.42
C ASN A 249 5.67 -6.95 4.49
N PRO A 250 5.32 -7.04 5.80
CA PRO A 250 6.31 -7.04 6.87
C PRO A 250 7.28 -8.22 6.81
N ALA A 251 6.85 -9.38 6.29
CA ALA A 251 7.71 -10.56 6.14
C ALA A 251 8.92 -10.25 5.25
N TRP A 252 8.72 -9.52 4.15
CA TRP A 252 9.82 -9.13 3.25
C TRP A 252 10.91 -8.31 3.97
N ARG A 253 10.52 -7.51 4.97
CA ARG A 253 11.45 -6.66 5.73
C ARG A 253 12.08 -7.38 6.93
N SER A 254 11.62 -8.58 7.25
CA SER A 254 12.19 -9.40 8.32
C SER A 254 13.58 -9.94 7.95
N ASP A 255 14.27 -10.45 8.96
CA ASP A 255 15.60 -11.06 8.80
C ASP A 255 15.51 -12.36 7.98
N HIS A 256 14.35 -13.02 7.95
CA HIS A 256 14.13 -14.25 7.18
C HIS A 256 14.30 -14.08 5.66
N PHE A 257 14.17 -12.85 5.15
CA PHE A 257 14.39 -12.53 3.73
C PHE A 257 15.64 -11.65 3.50
N GLU A 258 16.54 -11.52 4.48
CA GLU A 258 17.75 -10.70 4.33
C GLU A 258 18.60 -11.14 3.14
N VAL A 259 18.88 -12.44 3.02
CA VAL A 259 19.69 -13.01 1.93
C VAL A 259 19.03 -12.71 0.57
N GLN A 260 17.73 -12.96 0.43
CA GLN A 260 16.99 -12.73 -0.81
C GLN A 260 16.95 -11.25 -1.19
N ARG A 261 16.84 -10.33 -0.20
CA ARG A 261 16.92 -8.89 -0.44
C ARG A 261 18.30 -8.43 -0.94
N THR A 262 19.38 -9.14 -0.60
CA THR A 262 20.71 -8.84 -1.15
C THR A 262 20.93 -9.40 -2.55
N GLN A 263 20.25 -10.51 -2.89
CA GLN A 263 20.40 -11.18 -4.19
C GLN A 263 19.52 -10.56 -5.28
N VAL A 264 18.31 -10.09 -4.91
CA VAL A 264 17.33 -9.57 -5.88
C VAL A 264 17.07 -8.10 -5.63
N ASN A 265 17.46 -7.25 -6.58
CA ASN A 265 17.06 -5.85 -6.58
C ASN A 265 15.69 -5.69 -7.23
N LEU A 266 14.64 -5.81 -6.41
CA LEU A 266 13.26 -5.68 -6.87
C LEU A 266 12.97 -4.33 -7.56
N HIS A 267 13.65 -3.25 -7.14
CA HIS A 267 13.52 -1.94 -7.79
C HIS A 267 14.05 -1.97 -9.23
N ALA A 268 15.19 -2.63 -9.44
CA ALA A 268 15.78 -2.78 -10.77
C ALA A 268 14.86 -3.62 -11.67
N GLU A 269 14.35 -4.75 -11.19
CA GLU A 269 13.47 -5.63 -11.98
C GLU A 269 12.21 -4.92 -12.47
N VAL A 270 11.53 -4.15 -11.62
CA VAL A 270 10.35 -3.39 -12.03
C VAL A 270 10.70 -2.33 -13.07
N ALA A 271 11.83 -1.64 -12.91
CA ALA A 271 12.27 -0.62 -13.84
C ALA A 271 12.65 -1.21 -15.21
N GLU A 272 13.31 -2.36 -15.25
CA GLU A 272 13.64 -3.06 -16.50
C GLU A 272 12.39 -3.62 -17.19
N ILE A 273 11.49 -4.30 -16.46
CA ILE A 273 10.20 -4.74 -17.01
C ILE A 273 9.43 -3.55 -17.59
N ALA A 274 9.40 -2.41 -16.89
CA ALA A 274 8.73 -1.23 -17.39
C ALA A 274 9.36 -0.71 -18.69
N ALA A 275 10.69 -0.63 -18.75
CA ALA A 275 11.41 -0.21 -19.95
C ALA A 275 11.11 -1.12 -21.15
N ASP A 276 11.14 -2.43 -20.95
CA ASP A 276 10.90 -3.42 -22.01
C ASP A 276 9.45 -3.36 -22.50
N VAL A 277 8.47 -3.25 -21.59
CA VAL A 277 7.05 -3.11 -21.94
C VAL A 277 6.78 -1.82 -22.71
N ILE A 278 7.40 -0.71 -22.29
CA ILE A 278 7.27 0.60 -22.97
C ILE A 278 7.91 0.55 -24.36
N ALA A 279 9.10 -0.04 -24.49
CA ALA A 279 9.78 -0.19 -25.76
C ALA A 279 8.97 -1.06 -26.74
N LEU A 280 8.44 -2.19 -26.27
CA LEU A 280 7.58 -3.06 -27.06
C LEU A 280 6.30 -2.35 -27.51
N ARG A 281 5.66 -1.57 -26.62
CA ARG A 281 4.48 -0.76 -26.96
C ARG A 281 4.80 0.30 -28.02
N ALA A 282 5.95 0.96 -27.92
CA ALA A 282 6.39 1.96 -28.90
C ALA A 282 6.58 1.34 -30.29
N VAL A 283 7.28 0.19 -30.37
CA VAL A 283 7.43 -0.57 -31.62
C VAL A 283 6.07 -0.97 -32.19
N ARG A 284 5.13 -1.43 -31.35
CA ARG A 284 3.77 -1.77 -31.81
C ARG A 284 3.06 -0.57 -32.44
N ILE A 285 3.11 0.59 -31.80
CA ILE A 285 2.51 1.83 -32.31
C ILE A 285 3.13 2.25 -33.65
N ASP A 286 4.44 2.09 -33.80
CA ASP A 286 5.15 2.40 -35.05
C ASP A 286 4.79 1.44 -36.17
N LEU A 287 4.65 0.13 -35.88
CA LEU A 287 4.16 -0.86 -36.84
C LEU A 287 2.72 -0.55 -37.28
N ASP A 288 1.84 -0.21 -36.34
CA ASP A 288 0.45 0.15 -36.63
C ASP A 288 0.34 1.44 -37.46
N ARG A 289 1.25 2.39 -37.22
CA ARG A 289 1.35 3.62 -38.03
C ARG A 289 1.87 3.31 -39.43
N ALA A 290 2.91 2.48 -39.55
CA ALA A 290 3.45 2.06 -40.83
C ALA A 290 2.40 1.32 -41.66
N LYS A 291 1.64 0.40 -41.04
CA LYS A 291 0.54 -0.33 -41.69
C LYS A 291 -0.58 0.60 -42.16
N ARG A 292 -0.95 1.63 -41.39
CA ARG A 292 -1.94 2.63 -41.82
C ARG A 292 -1.48 3.46 -43.01
N ASN A 293 -0.19 3.80 -43.08
CA ASN A 293 0.35 4.67 -44.12
C ASN A 293 0.74 3.91 -45.41
N GLY A 294 1.15 2.64 -45.30
CA GLY A 294 1.71 1.85 -46.40
C GLY A 294 0.97 0.54 -46.69
N GLY A 295 -0.11 0.23 -45.96
CA GLY A 295 -0.82 -1.05 -46.05
C GLY A 295 -1.61 -1.30 -47.33
N PHE A 296 -1.57 -0.37 -48.29
CA PHE A 296 -2.10 -0.58 -49.63
C PHE A 296 -1.26 -1.58 -50.44
N ASP A 297 0.03 -1.74 -50.12
CA ASP A 297 0.88 -2.78 -50.67
C ASP A 297 0.77 -4.06 -49.83
N ARG A 298 0.29 -5.14 -50.46
CA ARG A 298 0.12 -6.45 -49.82
C ARG A 298 1.44 -7.05 -49.34
N THR A 299 2.53 -6.83 -50.06
CA THR A 299 3.85 -7.37 -49.69
C THR A 299 4.41 -6.65 -48.47
N PHE A 300 4.29 -5.32 -48.43
CA PHE A 300 4.61 -4.50 -47.26
C PHE A 300 3.76 -4.89 -46.03
N ALA A 301 2.45 -5.06 -46.22
CA ALA A 301 1.56 -5.49 -45.14
C ALA A 301 1.96 -6.86 -44.56
N ALA A 302 2.31 -7.83 -45.41
CA ALA A 302 2.79 -9.14 -44.98
C ALA A 302 4.11 -9.05 -44.19
N GLN A 303 5.03 -8.16 -44.58
CA GLN A 303 6.27 -7.94 -43.82
C GLN A 303 6.00 -7.36 -42.42
N ILE A 304 5.03 -6.46 -42.28
CA ILE A 304 4.62 -5.93 -40.98
C ILE A 304 4.00 -7.06 -40.13
N ASP A 305 3.10 -7.86 -40.68
CA ASP A 305 2.47 -8.98 -39.95
C ASP A 305 3.49 -10.04 -39.50
N GLN A 306 4.52 -10.28 -40.31
CA GLN A 306 5.64 -11.15 -39.93
C GLN A 306 6.41 -10.58 -38.73
N ARG A 307 6.71 -9.27 -38.73
CA ARG A 307 7.38 -8.60 -37.60
C ARG A 307 6.54 -8.64 -36.33
N GLU A 308 5.23 -8.45 -36.45
CA GLU A 308 4.30 -8.59 -35.31
C GLU A 308 4.35 -10.00 -34.71
N THR A 309 4.42 -11.03 -35.57
CA THR A 309 4.52 -12.43 -35.13
C THR A 309 5.84 -12.68 -34.39
N THR A 310 6.94 -12.10 -34.86
CA THR A 310 8.25 -12.18 -34.19
C THR A 310 8.28 -11.51 -32.81
N LEU A 311 7.39 -10.56 -32.53
CA LEU A 311 7.31 -9.89 -31.21
C LEU A 311 6.47 -10.66 -30.18
N ARG A 312 5.69 -11.67 -30.58
CA ARG A 312 4.86 -12.47 -29.65
C ARG A 312 5.65 -13.21 -28.55
N PRO A 313 6.82 -13.80 -28.83
CA PRO A 313 7.66 -14.39 -27.79
C PRO A 313 8.12 -13.37 -26.74
N VAL A 314 8.49 -12.15 -27.16
CA VAL A 314 8.91 -11.08 -26.24
C VAL A 314 7.77 -10.69 -25.31
N TRP A 315 6.54 -10.57 -25.83
CA TRP A 315 5.37 -10.33 -24.99
C TRP A 315 5.11 -11.46 -23.99
N THR A 316 5.33 -12.70 -24.41
CA THR A 316 5.15 -13.88 -23.55
C THR A 316 6.18 -13.89 -22.42
N GLU A 317 7.44 -13.64 -22.73
CA GLU A 317 8.51 -13.52 -21.74
C GLU A 317 8.25 -12.40 -20.72
N LEU A 318 7.73 -11.25 -21.16
CA LEU A 318 7.38 -10.16 -20.25
C LEU A 318 6.23 -10.55 -19.31
N ILE A 319 5.24 -11.28 -19.79
CA ILE A 319 4.17 -11.82 -18.93
C ILE A 319 4.76 -12.80 -17.91
N ASP A 320 5.67 -13.69 -18.33
CA ASP A 320 6.30 -14.68 -17.44
C ASP A 320 7.18 -14.00 -16.37
N ARG A 321 7.92 -12.94 -16.73
CA ARG A 321 8.68 -12.13 -15.75
C ARG A 321 7.76 -11.47 -14.71
N VAL A 322 6.59 -10.95 -15.13
CA VAL A 322 5.61 -10.37 -14.20
C VAL A 322 4.93 -11.45 -13.35
N GLN A 323 4.71 -12.64 -13.92
CA GLN A 323 4.19 -13.79 -13.21
C GLN A 323 5.15 -14.24 -12.10
N ALA A 324 6.45 -14.30 -12.36
CA ALA A 324 7.47 -14.59 -11.35
C ALA A 324 7.45 -13.58 -10.20
N LEU A 325 7.25 -12.28 -10.46
CA LEU A 325 7.02 -11.29 -9.39
C LEU A 325 5.75 -11.59 -8.58
N GLY A 326 4.70 -12.06 -9.24
CA GLY A 326 3.47 -12.52 -8.60
C GLY A 326 3.68 -13.73 -7.68
N GLU A 327 4.55 -14.67 -8.07
CA GLU A 327 4.96 -15.80 -7.24
C GLU A 327 5.73 -15.34 -6.00
N VAL A 328 6.69 -14.42 -6.16
CA VAL A 328 7.42 -13.84 -5.01
C VAL A 328 6.44 -13.16 -4.05
N ALA A 329 5.49 -12.39 -4.55
CA ALA A 329 4.45 -11.77 -3.71
C ALA A 329 3.64 -12.82 -2.93
N HIS A 330 3.27 -13.93 -3.58
CA HIS A 330 2.54 -15.02 -2.93
C HIS A 330 3.36 -15.73 -1.85
N VAL A 331 4.63 -16.03 -2.12
CA VAL A 331 5.55 -16.66 -1.16
C VAL A 331 5.75 -15.77 0.07
N VAL A 332 5.97 -14.48 -0.14
CA VAL A 332 6.15 -13.51 0.95
C VAL A 332 4.87 -13.37 1.79
N GLU A 333 3.69 -13.39 1.17
CA GLU A 333 2.41 -13.39 1.88
C GLU A 333 2.20 -14.67 2.70
N SER A 334 2.54 -15.83 2.14
CA SER A 334 2.49 -17.10 2.86
C SER A 334 3.46 -17.10 4.06
N ALA A 335 4.68 -16.61 3.87
CA ALA A 335 5.65 -16.49 4.95
C ALA A 335 5.18 -15.53 6.05
N ALA A 336 4.46 -14.46 5.71
CA ALA A 336 3.92 -13.55 6.71
C ALA A 336 2.91 -14.23 7.65
N VAL A 337 2.08 -15.13 7.12
CA VAL A 337 1.15 -15.93 7.92
C VAL A 337 1.92 -16.87 8.86
N GLU A 338 2.94 -17.57 8.36
CA GLU A 338 3.77 -18.45 9.18
C GLU A 338 4.52 -17.70 10.28
N LEU A 339 5.09 -16.52 9.97
CA LEU A 339 5.75 -15.68 10.97
C LEU A 339 4.77 -15.19 12.04
N GLN A 340 3.53 -14.89 11.68
CA GLN A 340 2.49 -14.54 12.64
C GLN A 340 2.14 -15.73 13.55
N VAL A 341 2.02 -16.93 12.99
CA VAL A 341 1.79 -18.16 13.76
C VAL A 341 2.94 -18.41 14.74
N LEU A 342 4.19 -18.30 14.29
CA LEU A 342 5.37 -18.44 15.15
C LEU A 342 5.40 -17.38 16.27
N ALA A 343 5.00 -16.15 15.97
CA ALA A 343 4.91 -15.10 16.99
C ALA A 343 3.86 -15.41 18.06
N GLU A 344 2.70 -15.95 17.68
CA GLU A 344 1.66 -16.38 18.64
C GLU A 344 2.11 -17.60 19.45
N TYR A 345 2.84 -18.56 18.87
CA TYR A 345 3.44 -19.67 19.61
C TYR A 345 4.46 -19.19 20.64
N ASN A 346 5.36 -18.28 20.27
CA ASN A 346 6.32 -17.70 21.22
C ASN A 346 5.61 -16.99 22.37
N LYS A 347 4.54 -16.25 22.06
CA LYS A 347 3.72 -15.58 23.08
C LYS A 347 3.03 -16.59 24.00
N ALA A 348 2.49 -17.68 23.47
CA ALA A 348 1.90 -18.76 24.27
C ALA A 348 2.94 -19.42 25.19
N ALA A 349 4.15 -19.71 24.69
CA ALA A 349 5.22 -20.27 25.51
C ALA A 349 5.59 -19.35 26.70
N THR A 350 5.67 -18.03 26.47
CA THR A 350 5.89 -17.08 27.58
C THR A 350 4.72 -17.01 28.58
N LEU A 351 3.50 -17.37 28.16
CA LEU A 351 2.36 -17.48 29.07
C LEU A 351 2.48 -18.76 29.92
N ASP A 352 2.91 -19.87 29.32
CA ASP A 352 3.16 -21.12 30.03
C ASP A 352 4.24 -20.94 31.10
N ASP A 353 5.37 -20.29 30.78
CA ASP A 353 6.41 -19.95 31.77
C ASP A 353 5.86 -19.13 32.95
N ARG A 354 4.93 -18.20 32.67
CA ARG A 354 4.28 -17.37 33.70
C ARG A 354 3.29 -18.18 34.54
N ILE A 355 2.60 -19.14 33.94
CA ILE A 355 1.70 -20.07 34.63
C ILE A 355 2.52 -20.99 35.54
N ASP A 356 3.61 -21.56 35.05
CA ASP A 356 4.51 -22.40 35.84
C ASP A 356 5.08 -21.64 37.04
N ALA A 357 5.48 -20.38 36.84
CA ALA A 357 5.92 -19.52 37.92
C ALA A 357 4.79 -19.19 38.93
N LEU A 358 3.53 -19.12 38.49
CA LEU A 358 2.38 -18.95 39.39
C LEU A 358 2.07 -20.22 40.18
N ILE A 359 2.15 -21.40 39.53
CA ILE A 359 1.96 -22.71 40.17
C ILE A 359 3.02 -22.93 41.24
N ALA A 360 4.30 -22.69 40.93
CA ALA A 360 5.41 -22.83 41.88
C ALA A 360 5.19 -21.95 43.13
N ARG A 361 4.82 -20.67 42.94
CA ARG A 361 4.49 -19.76 44.05
C ARG A 361 3.25 -20.17 44.84
N SER A 362 2.29 -20.84 44.20
CA SER A 362 1.12 -21.38 44.89
C SER A 362 1.52 -22.52 45.82
N GLY A 363 2.42 -23.41 45.39
CA GLY A 363 2.97 -24.48 46.24
C GLY A 363 3.69 -23.95 47.47
N ASP A 364 4.53 -22.91 47.31
CA ASP A 364 5.21 -22.28 48.45
C ASP A 364 4.23 -21.63 49.44
N ARG A 365 3.14 -21.06 48.93
CA ARG A 365 2.08 -20.46 49.75
C ARG A 365 1.25 -21.50 50.48
N GLU A 366 1.00 -22.65 49.89
CA GLU A 366 0.31 -23.77 50.55
C GLU A 366 1.12 -24.24 51.78
N ILE A 367 2.44 -24.43 51.62
CA ILE A 367 3.34 -24.77 52.73
C ILE A 367 3.38 -23.67 53.80
N SER A 368 3.40 -22.40 53.38
CA SER A 368 3.35 -21.26 54.31
C SER A 368 2.05 -21.20 55.11
N VAL A 369 0.92 -21.47 54.46
CA VAL A 369 -0.41 -21.54 55.10
C VAL A 369 -0.47 -22.70 56.09
N ASP A 370 0.05 -23.87 55.73
CA ASP A 370 0.06 -25.03 56.62
C ASP A 370 1.01 -24.83 57.81
N ASN A 371 2.15 -24.17 57.63
CA ASN A 371 3.01 -23.74 58.73
C ASN A 371 2.32 -22.73 59.65
N ALA A 372 1.55 -21.78 59.11
CA ALA A 372 0.78 -20.83 59.90
C ALA A 372 -0.35 -21.51 60.70
N LYS A 373 -1.03 -22.50 60.12
CA LYS A 373 -2.01 -23.33 60.85
C LYS A 373 -1.35 -24.11 61.98
N ARG A 374 -0.23 -24.78 61.71
CA ARG A 374 0.53 -25.56 62.70
C ARG A 374 1.07 -24.68 63.83
N LEU A 375 1.56 -23.47 63.52
CA LEU A 375 1.97 -22.49 64.51
C LEU A 375 0.78 -22.05 65.38
N THR A 376 -0.39 -21.86 64.79
CA THR A 376 -1.61 -21.50 65.54
C THR A 376 -2.00 -22.62 66.52
N GLU A 377 -1.91 -23.87 66.11
CA GLU A 377 -2.12 -25.03 67.01
C GLU A 377 -1.10 -25.09 68.15
N GLN A 378 0.18 -24.84 67.86
CA GLN A 378 1.24 -24.79 68.86
C GLN A 378 1.03 -23.63 69.86
N VAL A 379 0.67 -22.44 69.39
CA VAL A 379 0.38 -21.29 70.25
C VAL A 379 -0.83 -21.58 71.14
N ARG A 380 -1.90 -22.17 70.61
CA ARG A 380 -3.06 -22.59 71.40
C ARG A 380 -2.69 -23.60 72.49
N SER A 381 -1.86 -24.59 72.16
CA SER A 381 -1.35 -25.55 73.14
C SER A 381 -0.47 -24.88 74.22
N GLY A 382 0.35 -23.89 73.84
CA GLY A 382 1.18 -23.14 74.77
C GLY A 382 0.36 -22.24 75.70
N GLU A 383 -0.69 -21.59 75.19
CA GLU A 383 -1.65 -20.83 76.00
C GLU A 383 -2.30 -21.70 77.08
N GLU A 384 -2.68 -22.93 76.72
CA GLU A 384 -3.26 -23.89 77.65
C GLU A 384 -2.28 -24.32 78.74
N GLN A 385 -1.01 -24.54 78.38
CA GLN A 385 0.06 -24.82 79.35
C GLN A 385 0.33 -23.64 80.29
N LEU A 386 0.35 -22.42 79.78
CA LEU A 386 0.50 -21.20 80.60
C LEU A 386 -0.68 -21.03 81.56
N ARG A 387 -1.90 -21.36 81.12
CA ARG A 387 -3.09 -21.37 81.96
C ARG A 387 -2.97 -22.38 83.10
N ILE A 388 -2.56 -23.61 82.80
CA ILE A 388 -2.30 -24.65 83.81
C ILE A 388 -1.21 -24.20 84.80
N TYR A 389 -0.11 -23.63 84.29
CA TYR A 389 1.00 -23.17 85.12
C TYR A 389 0.59 -22.01 86.04
N ARG A 390 -0.21 -21.06 85.54
CA ARG A 390 -0.80 -19.98 86.34
C ARG A 390 -1.69 -20.54 87.45
N ASP A 391 -2.55 -21.51 87.14
CA ASP A 391 -3.45 -22.10 88.13
C ASP A 391 -2.67 -22.86 89.22
N VAL A 392 -1.59 -23.55 88.85
CA VAL A 392 -0.64 -24.19 89.79
C VAL A 392 0.07 -23.14 90.66
N LEU A 393 0.56 -22.04 90.07
CA LEU A 393 1.21 -20.96 90.81
C LEU A 393 0.24 -20.26 91.78
N GLN A 394 -0.99 -19.98 91.37
CA GLN A 394 -2.02 -19.43 92.26
C GLN A 394 -2.34 -20.40 93.40
N GLY A 395 -2.44 -21.70 93.11
CA GLY A 395 -2.59 -22.74 94.13
C GLY A 395 -1.40 -22.78 95.11
N ASN A 396 -0.16 -22.64 94.61
CA ASN A 396 1.04 -22.61 95.45
C ASN A 396 1.14 -21.32 96.29
N ILE A 397 0.80 -20.16 95.72
CA ILE A 397 0.77 -18.88 96.45
C ILE A 397 -0.29 -18.92 97.56
N ALA A 398 -1.47 -19.48 97.30
CA ALA A 398 -2.51 -19.68 98.31
C ALA A 398 -2.05 -20.60 99.46
N ARG A 399 -1.12 -21.53 99.19
CA ARG A 399 -0.51 -22.40 100.21
C ARG A 399 0.66 -21.76 100.96
N ILE A 400 1.37 -20.80 100.35
CA ILE A 400 2.58 -20.16 100.90
C ILE A 400 2.28 -18.83 101.61
N SER A 401 1.04 -18.30 101.54
CA SER A 401 0.66 -17.07 102.23
C SER A 401 0.04 -17.33 103.62
N PRO A 402 0.82 -17.36 104.72
CA PRO A 402 0.29 -17.31 106.08
C PRO A 402 -0.13 -15.87 106.42
N ALA A 403 -1.36 -15.72 106.88
CA ALA A 403 -1.88 -14.50 107.47
C ALA A 403 -1.30 -14.29 108.88
N VAL A 404 -0.05 -13.83 109.02
CA VAL A 404 0.48 -13.27 110.27
C VAL A 404 1.59 -12.25 109.97
N PRO A 405 1.46 -10.96 110.36
CA PRO A 405 2.57 -10.01 110.30
C PRO A 405 3.54 -10.30 111.45
N ARG A 406 4.82 -10.56 111.13
CA ARG A 406 5.90 -10.70 112.11
C ARG A 406 6.76 -9.44 112.02
N GLU A 407 6.74 -8.62 113.06
CA GLU A 407 7.58 -7.42 113.18
C GLU A 407 9.07 -7.78 113.14
N LEU A 408 9.85 -7.05 112.35
CA LEU A 408 11.30 -7.19 112.23
C LEU A 408 12.02 -6.19 113.18
N PRO A 409 13.04 -6.60 113.96
CA PRO A 409 13.77 -5.72 114.87
C PRO A 409 14.75 -4.76 114.16
N ALA A 410 15.03 -3.63 114.82
CA ALA A 410 15.46 -2.36 114.23
C ALA A 410 16.97 -2.16 113.96
N ARG A 411 17.84 -3.16 114.05
CA ARG A 411 19.26 -3.03 113.65
C ARG A 411 19.92 -4.40 113.46
N TYR A 412 20.60 -4.57 112.34
CA TYR A 412 21.45 -5.73 112.04
C TYR A 412 22.88 -5.21 111.82
N GLU A 413 23.82 -5.62 112.67
CA GLU A 413 25.26 -5.44 112.46
C GLU A 413 25.83 -6.72 111.81
N PRO A 414 26.51 -6.62 110.66
CA PRO A 414 27.08 -7.79 109.98
C PRO A 414 28.42 -8.20 110.61
N SER A 415 28.60 -9.50 110.80
CA SER A 415 29.91 -10.16 110.95
C SER A 415 30.36 -10.73 109.61
#